data_AF-A0A2N2LPU0-F1
#
_entry.id   AF-A0A2N2LPU0-F1
#
_cell.length_a   1.000
_cell.length_b   1.000
_cell.length_c   1.000
_cell.angle_alpha   90.00
_cell.angle_beta   90.00
_cell.angle_gamma   90.00
#
_symmetry.space_group_name_H-M   'P 1'
#
loop_
_entity.id
_entity.type
_entity.pdbx_description
1 polymer ?
#
loop_
_entity_poly.entity_id
_entity_poly.type
_entity_poly.pdbx_seq_one_letter_code
_entity_poly.pdbx_strand_id
1 'polypeptide(L)'
;HREELDSLIAGCSDNWSLGRMSKVDISILRMAAFEFLYCDDIPPKVSINEAVDLGKTFGSENSGSFINGILDALNLKLNKDHADKPVHPSARPAKA
;
A
#
# COMPACT_ATOMS: atom_id res chain seq x y z
N HIS A 1 -0.97 10.58 9.02
CA HIS A 1 -0.99 9.72 7.82
C HIS A 1 -2.34 9.06 7.52
N ARG A 2 -3.29 8.86 8.46
CA ARG A 2 -4.52 8.09 8.14
C ARG A 2 -5.34 8.62 6.95
N GLU A 3 -5.66 9.92 6.95
CA GLU A 3 -6.48 10.53 5.87
C GLU A 3 -5.75 10.55 4.52
N GLU A 4 -4.44 10.73 4.56
CA GLU A 4 -3.54 10.66 3.40
C GLU A 4 -3.54 9.25 2.79
N LEU A 5 -3.34 8.22 3.63
CA LEU A 5 -3.38 6.81 3.21
C LEU A 5 -4.75 6.44 2.65
N ASP A 6 -5.83 6.87 3.30
CA ASP A 6 -7.20 6.65 2.81
C ASP A 6 -7.39 7.29 1.44
N SER A 7 -6.91 8.52 1.24
CA SER A 7 -7.00 9.22 -0.04
C SER A 7 -6.22 8.51 -1.15
N LEU A 8 -5.04 7.98 -0.84
CA LEU A 8 -4.25 7.20 -1.79
C LEU A 8 -4.92 5.89 -2.19
N ILE A 9 -5.40 5.13 -1.20
CA ILE A 9 -6.08 3.86 -1.41
C ILE A 9 -7.37 4.08 -2.22
N ALA A 10 -8.17 5.09 -1.86
CA ALA A 10 -9.40 5.42 -2.59
C ALA A 10 -9.12 5.82 -4.05
N GLY A 11 -7.99 6.48 -4.31
CA GLY A 11 -7.56 6.84 -5.66
C GLY A 11 -7.02 5.67 -6.50
N CYS A 12 -6.93 4.46 -5.94
CA CYS A 12 -6.53 3.24 -6.63
C CYS A 12 -7.70 2.27 -6.83
N SER A 13 -8.89 2.60 -6.33
CA SER A 13 -10.09 1.80 -6.42
C SER A 13 -11.13 2.47 -7.33
N ASP A 14 -11.07 2.19 -8.63
CA ASP A 14 -11.96 2.84 -9.62
C ASP A 14 -13.46 2.56 -9.39
N ASN A 15 -13.81 1.49 -8.66
CA ASN A 15 -15.21 1.09 -8.43
C ASN A 15 -15.58 0.83 -6.95
N TRP A 16 -14.66 1.05 -6.00
CA TRP A 16 -14.87 0.64 -4.61
C TRP A 16 -14.69 1.81 -3.65
N SER A 17 -15.78 2.28 -3.06
CA SER A 17 -15.69 3.22 -1.94
C SER A 17 -15.09 2.52 -0.73
N LEU A 18 -14.12 3.15 -0.04
CA LEU A 18 -13.57 2.66 1.24
C LEU A 18 -14.66 2.23 2.23
N GLY A 19 -15.80 2.92 2.26
CA GLY A 19 -16.92 2.59 3.15
C GLY A 19 -17.61 1.23 2.88
N ARG A 20 -17.32 0.56 1.75
CA ARG A 20 -17.82 -0.78 1.43
C ARG A 20 -16.81 -1.89 1.71
N MET A 21 -15.56 -1.55 1.97
CA MET A 21 -14.52 -2.52 2.31
C MET A 21 -14.70 -3.02 3.75
N SER A 22 -14.29 -4.26 4.01
CA SER A 22 -14.24 -4.73 5.39
C SER A 22 -13.22 -3.92 6.18
N LYS A 23 -13.43 -3.80 7.50
CA LYS A 23 -12.48 -3.11 8.37
C LYS A 23 -11.10 -3.77 8.36
N VAL A 24 -11.06 -5.08 8.10
CA VAL A 24 -9.81 -5.85 7.97
C VAL A 24 -9.07 -5.43 6.71
N ASP A 25 -9.73 -5.44 5.55
CA ASP A 25 -9.09 -5.10 4.27
C ASP A 25 -8.53 -3.67 4.30
N ILE A 26 -9.31 -2.71 4.82
CA ILE A 26 -8.84 -1.31 4.93
C ILE A 26 -7.62 -1.22 5.86
N SER A 27 -7.60 -1.96 6.96
CA SER A 27 -6.48 -1.94 7.90
C SER A 27 -5.21 -2.50 7.27
N ILE A 28 -5.33 -3.59 6.53
CA ILE A 28 -4.22 -4.21 5.79
C ILE A 28 -3.71 -3.26 4.71
N LEU A 29 -4.61 -2.67 3.91
CA LEU A 29 -4.24 -1.71 2.86
C LEU A 29 -3.53 -0.48 3.43
N ARG A 30 -3.98 0.04 4.58
CA ARG A 30 -3.32 1.16 5.27
C ARG A 30 -1.91 0.79 5.74
N MET A 31 -1.71 -0.42 6.27
CA MET A 31 -0.40 -0.88 6.70
C MET A 31 0.57 -0.96 5.52
N ALA A 32 0.17 -1.63 4.43
CA ALA A 32 1.03 -1.75 3.24
C ALA A 32 1.29 -0.39 2.56
N ALA A 33 0.29 0.48 2.48
CA ALA A 33 0.46 1.83 1.95
C ALA A 33 1.39 2.69 2.82
N PHE A 34 1.37 2.50 4.14
CA PHE A 34 2.33 3.15 5.03
C PHE A 34 3.75 2.65 4.77
N GLU A 35 3.96 1.34 4.64
CA GLU A 35 5.28 0.77 4.33
C GLU A 35 5.82 1.31 3.00
N PHE A 36 4.99 1.40 1.95
CA PHE A 36 5.40 1.97 0.66
C PHE A 36 5.91 3.40 0.72
N LEU A 37 5.37 4.23 1.63
CA LEU A 37 5.68 5.65 1.70
C LEU A 37 6.78 5.99 2.69
N TYR A 38 6.97 5.16 3.71
CA TYR A 38 7.74 5.53 4.89
C TYR A 38 8.84 4.51 5.26
N CYS A 39 8.86 3.32 4.65
CA CYS A 39 9.81 2.25 4.95
C CYS A 39 10.68 1.91 3.72
N ASP A 40 11.69 2.73 3.46
CA ASP A 40 12.60 2.57 2.29
C ASP A 40 13.41 1.26 2.31
N ASP A 41 13.50 0.60 3.46
CA ASP A 41 14.21 -0.67 3.67
C ASP A 41 13.35 -1.91 3.34
N ILE A 42 12.05 -1.73 3.09
CA ILE A 42 11.13 -2.82 2.77
C ILE A 42 10.80 -2.79 1.27
N PRO A 43 11.20 -3.82 0.50
CA PRO A 43 10.85 -3.89 -0.91
C PRO A 43 9.32 -3.95 -1.10
N PRO A 44 8.71 -3.15 -2.01
CA PRO A 44 7.26 -3.12 -2.18
C PRO A 44 6.61 -4.49 -2.41
N LYS A 45 7.30 -5.38 -3.12
CA LYS A 45 6.83 -6.74 -3.38
C LYS A 45 6.66 -7.57 -2.09
N VAL A 46 7.48 -7.34 -1.07
CA VAL A 46 7.37 -8.02 0.23
C VAL A 46 6.09 -7.56 0.92
N SER A 47 5.88 -6.24 1.06
CA SER A 47 4.67 -5.68 1.67
C SER A 47 3.39 -6.14 0.95
N ILE A 48 3.41 -6.27 -0.38
CA ILE A 48 2.27 -6.81 -1.15
C ILE A 48 1.98 -8.27 -0.75
N ASN A 49 3.00 -9.13 -0.76
CA ASN A 49 2.82 -10.55 -0.44
C ASN A 49 2.26 -10.73 0.99
N GLU A 50 2.84 -10.05 1.98
CA GLU A 50 2.38 -10.14 3.37
C GLU A 50 0.95 -9.61 3.54
N ALA A 51 0.62 -8.49 2.88
CA ALA A 51 -0.74 -7.96 2.91
C ALA A 51 -1.77 -8.92 2.28
N VAL A 52 -1.40 -9.57 1.17
CA VAL A 52 -2.26 -10.56 0.52
C VAL A 52 -2.49 -11.78 1.42
N ASP A 53 -1.46 -12.24 2.11
CA ASP A 53 -1.57 -13.40 3.01
C ASP A 53 -2.37 -13.06 4.28
N LEU A 54 -2.25 -11.84 4.81
CA LEU A 54 -3.16 -11.33 5.83
C LEU A 54 -4.61 -11.28 5.32
N GLY A 55 -4.82 -10.84 4.08
CA GLY A 55 -6.13 -10.78 3.44
C GLY A 55 -6.79 -12.15 3.30
N LYS A 56 -6.01 -13.17 2.90
CA LYS A 56 -6.49 -14.56 2.84
C LYS A 56 -6.82 -15.14 4.22
N THR A 57 -6.06 -14.75 5.24
CA THR A 57 -6.16 -15.30 6.60
C THR A 57 -7.31 -14.68 7.38
N PHE A 58 -7.49 -13.37 7.27
CA PHE A 58 -8.41 -12.60 8.13
C PHE A 58 -9.57 -11.93 7.38
N GLY A 59 -9.50 -11.87 6.05
CA GLY A 59 -10.51 -11.26 5.20
C GLY A 59 -11.59 -12.25 4.74
N SER A 60 -12.27 -11.86 3.67
CA SER A 60 -13.22 -12.69 2.93
C SER A 60 -12.53 -13.55 1.88
N GLU A 61 -13.29 -14.45 1.24
CA GLU A 61 -12.80 -15.31 0.15
C GLU A 61 -12.08 -14.52 -0.97
N ASN A 62 -12.51 -13.29 -1.24
CA ASN A 62 -11.95 -12.45 -2.29
C ASN A 62 -10.94 -11.41 -1.79
N SER A 63 -10.65 -11.37 -0.48
CA SER A 63 -9.81 -10.32 0.10
C SER A 63 -8.37 -10.36 -0.41
N GLY A 64 -7.79 -11.55 -0.57
CA GLY A 64 -6.41 -11.67 -1.06
C GLY A 64 -6.22 -11.10 -2.47
N SER A 65 -7.08 -11.45 -3.42
CA SER A 65 -7.02 -10.94 -4.79
C SER A 65 -7.37 -9.45 -4.87
N PHE A 66 -8.34 -9.01 -4.07
CA PHE A 66 -8.71 -7.60 -3.95
C PHE A 66 -7.55 -6.73 -3.44
N ILE A 67 -6.93 -7.13 -2.32
CA ILE A 67 -5.78 -6.42 -1.75
C ILE A 67 -4.62 -6.36 -2.75
N ASN A 68 -4.32 -7.48 -3.42
CA ASN A 68 -3.27 -7.52 -4.43
C ASN A 68 -3.50 -6.47 -5.53
N GLY A 69 -4.72 -6.42 -6.09
CA GLY A 69 -5.06 -5.47 -7.15
C GLY A 69 -4.91 -4.01 -6.73
N ILE A 70 -5.34 -3.65 -5.52
CA ILE A 70 -5.21 -2.28 -5.02
C ILE A 70 -3.74 -1.90 -4.78
N LEU A 71 -2.95 -2.79 -4.17
CA LEU A 71 -1.55 -2.51 -3.87
C LEU A 71 -0.68 -2.48 -5.12
N ASP A 72 -0.96 -3.31 -6.14
CA ASP A 72 -0.30 -3.21 -7.45
C ASP A 72 -0.57 -1.86 -8.12
N ALA A 73 -1.83 -1.40 -8.10
CA ALA A 73 -2.20 -0.10 -8.64
C ALA A 73 -1.52 1.05 -7.88
N LEU A 74 -1.44 0.95 -6.55
CA LEU A 74 -0.75 1.93 -5.71
C LEU A 74 0.76 1.95 -6.00
N ASN A 75 1.41 0.79 -6.06
CA ASN A 75 2.82 0.67 -6.37
C ASN A 75 3.14 1.26 -7.75
N LEU A 76 2.31 0.99 -8.77
CA LEU A 76 2.48 1.60 -10.09
C LEU A 76 2.36 3.13 -10.06
N LYS A 77 1.40 3.65 -9.29
CA LYS A 77 1.18 5.10 -9.14
C LYS A 77 2.38 5.78 -8.48
N LEU A 78 2.88 5.22 -7.38
CA LEU A 78 4.06 5.75 -6.68
C LEU A 78 5.31 5.71 -7.57
N ASN A 79 5.53 4.61 -8.31
CA ASN A 79 6.68 4.50 -9.23
C ASN A 79 6.61 5.49 -10.41
N LYS A 80 5.41 5.84 -10.90
CA LYS A 80 5.24 6.89 -11.91
C LYS A 80 5.60 8.27 -11.35
N ASP A 81 5.23 8.56 -10.10
CA ASP A 81 5.58 9.81 -9.43
C ASP A 81 7.10 9.90 -9.12
N HIS A 82 7.77 8.76 -8.92
CA HIS A 82 9.23 8.68 -8.78
C HIS A 82 9.98 8.78 -10.12
N ALA A 83 9.37 8.44 -11.26
CA ALA A 83 9.99 8.62 -12.58
C ALA A 83 10.10 10.10 -13.00
N ASP A 84 9.29 10.97 -12.39
CA ASP A 84 9.26 12.42 -12.66
C ASP A 84 9.99 13.25 -11.57
N LYS A 85 10.54 12.58 -10.54
CA LYS A 85 11.39 13.20 -9.53
C LYS A 85 12.81 12.65 -9.62
N PRO A 86 13.86 13.50 -9.59
CA PRO A 86 15.22 13.00 -9.53
C PRO A 86 15.36 12.10 -8.29
N VAL A 87 15.87 10.89 -8.50
CA VAL A 87 16.22 9.93 -7.44
C VAL A 87 17.13 10.67 -6.46
N HIS A 88 16.56 11.11 -5.34
CA HIS A 88 17.31 11.78 -4.30
C HIS A 88 17.84 10.68 -3.37
N PRO A 89 19.18 10.53 -3.23
CA PRO A 89 19.73 9.59 -2.27
C PRO A 89 19.63 10.25 -0.89
N SER A 90 18.52 10.09 -0.18
CA SER A 90 18.49 10.45 1.24
C SER A 90 19.09 9.30 2.04
N ALA A 91 20.42 9.25 2.06
CA ALA A 91 21.14 8.63 3.15
C ALA A 91 20.68 9.28 4.45
N ARG A 92 19.94 8.55 5.29
CA ARG A 92 19.78 8.93 6.69
C ARG A 92 21.12 8.61 7.38
N PRO A 93 21.70 9.51 8.18
CA PRO A 93 22.93 9.19 8.90
C PRO A 93 22.66 8.04 9.85
N ALA A 94 23.59 7.06 9.87
CA ALA A 94 23.61 6.00 10.86
C ALA A 94 23.48 6.63 12.25
N LYS A 95 22.54 6.11 13.05
CA LYS A 95 22.39 6.51 14.45
C LYS A 95 23.73 6.33 15.17
N ALA A 96 24.15 7.39 15.86
CA ALA A 96 25.34 7.45 16.70
C ALA A 96 25.27 6.49 17.89
#